data_AF-A0A1J3CSA9-F1
#
_entry.id   AF-A0A1J3CSA9-F1
#
_cell.length_a   1.000
_cell.length_b   1.000
_cell.length_c   1.000
_cell.angle_alpha   90.00
_cell.angle_beta   90.00
_cell.angle_gamma   90.00
#
_symmetry.space_group_name_H-M   'P 1'
#
loop_
_entity.id
_entity.type
_entity.pdbx_description
1 polymer ?
#
loop_
_entity_poly.entity_id
_entity_poly.type
_entity_poly.pdbx_seq_one_letter_code
_entity_poly.pdbx_strand_id
1 'polypeptide(L)'
;MATTTARAAAAAGSSQGAMATPWQTEAAPLAAGATPATVSYERVGVMVNLKPYSLRNGTPDDIEPYLLTAAIPARYHWVPINGAAPQDALRCVDGYIKSYLYKLQPAGAAPAAEVAARLRKEAIALGICRAVMSANFELLPADINPQELAAPVLSVEFNGEGIPAYTALVAANSEHAALLTANLNLTADELEVVKVLARSAQAIIPVQGLNIITDGHHYLSDKAKQSYKSFLAVERQVWMGDAFKAWVAADENDMRDVIWHKAGHPVAVALKESAATSSEVKANLEAAKMGSAAARLPALESDLRAADTYLKLAQAVDAVWSTMGGRVDYECIRFRVAMVRALPRTNEEFAAPMTMGEGVSVTSRAAAVNVLKSTVMKNSAKAAVLYGFYCTMLEMGTTDMTAAASDTLRSAHSLKKLRANDLASYTLGSELYRDYRAMRAAARRAAERQMPSIVLEG
;
A
#
# COMPACT_ATOMS: atom_id res chain seq x y z
N MET A 1 -21.08 -44.01 11.65
CA MET A 1 -20.93 -44.64 10.32
C MET A 1 -21.09 -43.51 9.30
N ALA A 2 -20.14 -43.16 8.43
CA ALA A 2 -19.36 -43.97 7.46
C ALA A 2 -20.21 -44.36 6.23
N THR A 3 -19.79 -44.20 4.97
CA THR A 3 -18.54 -43.63 4.37
C THR A 3 -18.68 -43.46 2.84
N THR A 4 -18.05 -42.43 2.22
CA THR A 4 -17.60 -42.35 0.79
C THR A 4 -18.69 -42.48 -0.33
N THR A 5 -18.53 -42.27 -1.65
CA THR A 5 -17.46 -41.89 -2.64
C THR A 5 -18.17 -41.32 -3.93
N ALA A 6 -17.61 -40.76 -5.02
CA ALA A 6 -16.24 -40.50 -5.51
C ALA A 6 -16.11 -39.21 -6.39
N ARG A 7 -16.03 -39.33 -7.74
CA ARG A 7 -15.84 -38.25 -8.75
C ARG A 7 -16.35 -38.67 -10.15
N ALA A 8 -16.81 -37.69 -10.94
CA ALA A 8 -16.53 -37.47 -12.37
C ALA A 8 -16.89 -35.99 -12.67
N ALA A 9 -16.19 -35.10 -13.38
CA ALA A 9 -15.17 -35.11 -14.46
C ALA A 9 -15.74 -34.54 -15.78
N ALA A 10 -14.90 -33.77 -16.50
CA ALA A 10 -15.12 -33.15 -17.82
C ALA A 10 -16.08 -31.93 -17.93
N ALA A 11 -15.49 -30.75 -18.16
CA ALA A 11 -16.06 -29.64 -18.93
C ALA A 11 -14.94 -28.65 -19.32
N ALA A 12 -14.19 -28.93 -20.40
CA ALA A 12 -13.15 -28.03 -20.90
C ALA A 12 -13.73 -27.08 -21.96
N GLY A 13 -13.91 -25.80 -21.61
CA GLY A 13 -14.38 -24.77 -22.53
C GLY A 13 -13.24 -24.07 -23.25
N SER A 14 -13.02 -24.37 -24.54
CA SER A 14 -11.97 -23.76 -25.35
C SER A 14 -12.46 -22.49 -26.06
N SER A 15 -12.06 -21.31 -25.59
CA SER A 15 -12.31 -20.01 -26.24
C SER A 15 -11.23 -19.63 -27.27
N GLN A 16 -10.88 -20.55 -28.17
CA GLN A 16 -10.03 -20.21 -29.32
C GLN A 16 -10.85 -19.53 -30.42
N GLY A 17 -10.64 -18.23 -30.62
CA GLY A 17 -11.09 -17.48 -31.78
C GLY A 17 -9.89 -16.88 -32.52
N ALA A 18 -9.50 -17.48 -33.64
CA ALA A 18 -8.33 -17.06 -34.40
C ALA A 18 -8.68 -15.98 -35.45
N MET A 19 -8.04 -14.81 -35.35
CA MET A 19 -8.08 -13.75 -36.37
C MET A 19 -6.86 -13.90 -37.30
N ALA A 20 -6.93 -14.82 -38.26
CA ALA A 20 -5.80 -15.18 -39.11
C ALA A 20 -5.85 -14.54 -40.50
N THR A 21 -5.00 -13.52 -40.74
CA THR A 21 -4.53 -13.17 -42.09
C THR A 21 -3.16 -12.47 -42.01
N PRO A 22 -2.06 -13.07 -42.51
CA PRO A 22 -0.74 -12.48 -42.41
C PRO A 22 -0.53 -11.39 -43.48
N TRP A 23 0.16 -10.31 -43.11
CA TRP A 23 0.75 -9.36 -44.05
C TRP A 23 2.26 -9.57 -44.09
N GLN A 24 2.82 -9.70 -45.30
CA GLN A 24 4.26 -9.82 -45.54
C GLN A 24 4.76 -8.63 -46.36
N THR A 25 5.95 -8.15 -46.06
CA THR A 25 6.84 -7.49 -47.04
C THR A 25 8.28 -7.56 -46.54
N GLU A 26 9.24 -7.60 -47.45
CA GLU A 26 10.65 -7.85 -47.17
C GLU A 26 11.45 -6.54 -47.11
N ALA A 27 12.38 -6.42 -46.16
CA ALA A 27 13.40 -5.37 -46.16
C ALA A 27 14.65 -5.82 -45.41
N ALA A 28 15.83 -5.64 -46.01
CA ALA A 28 17.13 -5.97 -45.41
C ALA A 28 17.80 -4.74 -44.77
N PRO A 29 18.54 -4.91 -43.66
CA PRO A 29 19.17 -3.78 -42.95
C PRO A 29 20.49 -3.34 -43.59
N LEU A 30 20.89 -2.08 -43.34
CA LEU A 30 22.22 -1.54 -43.62
C LEU A 30 23.02 -1.29 -42.32
N ALA A 31 24.35 -1.22 -42.46
CA ALA A 31 25.30 -1.46 -41.37
C ALA A 31 25.50 -0.27 -40.39
N ALA A 32 26.08 -0.58 -39.23
CA ALA A 32 26.14 0.30 -38.06
C ALA A 32 27.51 0.97 -37.83
N GLY A 33 27.49 2.08 -37.07
CA GLY A 33 28.65 2.64 -36.36
C GLY A 33 28.67 2.21 -34.88
N ALA A 34 29.83 2.28 -34.23
CA ALA A 34 30.04 1.69 -32.90
C ALA A 34 29.24 2.37 -31.77
N THR A 35 28.35 1.62 -31.12
CA THR A 35 27.70 1.98 -29.86
C THR A 35 28.62 1.79 -28.64
N PRO A 36 28.27 2.37 -27.48
CA PRO A 36 28.81 1.92 -26.19
C PRO A 36 28.60 0.42 -25.97
N ALA A 37 29.23 -0.16 -24.94
CA ALA A 37 29.10 -1.56 -24.56
C ALA A 37 27.70 -1.91 -24.00
N THR A 38 26.67 -1.83 -24.83
CA THR A 38 25.34 -2.37 -24.57
C THR A 38 25.42 -3.89 -24.57
N VAL A 39 25.24 -4.51 -23.40
CA VAL A 39 24.93 -5.93 -23.35
C VAL A 39 23.63 -6.15 -24.11
N SER A 40 23.64 -7.03 -25.11
CA SER A 40 22.42 -7.45 -25.80
C SER A 40 21.47 -8.05 -24.76
N TYR A 41 20.26 -7.52 -24.66
CA TYR A 41 19.31 -7.88 -23.61
C TYR A 41 18.82 -9.34 -23.74
N GLU A 42 19.56 -10.28 -23.14
CA GLU A 42 19.17 -11.67 -22.89
C GLU A 42 18.03 -11.74 -21.83
N ARG A 43 16.88 -11.13 -22.15
CA ARG A 43 15.60 -11.13 -21.45
C ARG A 43 15.65 -11.29 -19.92
N VAL A 44 16.52 -10.54 -19.23
CA VAL A 44 16.72 -10.55 -17.75
C VAL A 44 16.85 -11.98 -17.16
N GLY A 45 17.44 -12.93 -17.90
CA GLY A 45 17.51 -14.34 -17.47
C GLY A 45 16.14 -14.97 -17.14
N VAL A 46 15.08 -14.37 -17.69
CA VAL A 46 13.69 -14.34 -17.20
C VAL A 46 13.57 -13.83 -15.76
N MET A 47 12.57 -12.98 -15.47
CA MET A 47 12.18 -12.68 -14.08
C MET A 47 11.49 -13.87 -13.37
N VAL A 48 11.89 -15.13 -13.63
CA VAL A 48 11.28 -16.37 -13.08
C VAL A 48 11.20 -16.39 -11.55
N ASN A 49 12.13 -15.73 -10.87
CA ASN A 49 12.17 -15.67 -9.41
C ASN A 49 11.27 -14.58 -8.81
N LEU A 50 10.72 -13.67 -9.63
CA LEU A 50 9.52 -12.90 -9.29
C LEU A 50 8.30 -13.70 -9.75
N LYS A 51 7.94 -14.74 -8.98
CA LYS A 51 6.65 -15.39 -9.15
C LYS A 51 5.55 -14.33 -8.99
N PRO A 52 4.64 -14.13 -9.96
CA PRO A 52 3.44 -13.36 -9.72
C PRO A 52 2.62 -14.06 -8.64
N TYR A 53 2.05 -13.28 -7.72
CA TYR A 53 1.12 -13.76 -6.71
C TYR A 53 0.00 -12.73 -6.60
N SER A 54 -1.25 -13.20 -6.56
CA SER A 54 -2.40 -12.31 -6.49
C SER A 54 -2.44 -11.58 -5.15
N LEU A 55 -2.73 -10.28 -5.24
CA LEU A 55 -3.01 -9.36 -4.14
C LEU A 55 -4.47 -8.90 -4.20
N ARG A 56 -5.33 -9.64 -4.90
CA ARG A 56 -6.76 -9.35 -5.05
C ARG A 56 -7.57 -10.04 -3.95
N ASN A 57 -8.54 -9.31 -3.41
CA ASN A 57 -9.66 -9.86 -2.64
C ASN A 57 -10.97 -9.37 -3.26
N GLY A 58 -11.94 -10.27 -3.40
CA GLY A 58 -13.26 -9.96 -3.97
C GLY A 58 -13.33 -10.07 -5.51
N THR A 59 -14.55 -10.21 -6.02
CA THR A 59 -14.85 -10.23 -7.45
C THR A 59 -14.77 -8.80 -8.05
N PRO A 60 -14.81 -8.62 -9.37
CA PRO A 60 -14.63 -7.31 -10.01
C PRO A 60 -15.82 -6.34 -9.90
N ASP A 61 -16.93 -6.77 -9.29
CA ASP A 61 -18.26 -6.22 -9.59
C ASP A 61 -18.56 -4.87 -8.88
N ASP A 62 -17.83 -4.55 -7.80
CA ASP A 62 -18.09 -3.40 -6.90
C ASP A 62 -17.08 -2.23 -7.06
N ILE A 63 -16.44 -2.05 -8.23
CA ILE A 63 -15.37 -1.05 -8.41
C ILE A 63 -15.93 0.29 -8.92
N GLU A 64 -16.26 1.18 -7.99
CA GLU A 64 -16.72 2.54 -8.31
C GLU A 64 -15.58 3.52 -8.67
N PRO A 65 -15.73 4.34 -9.74
CA PRO A 65 -14.71 5.29 -10.17
C PRO A 65 -14.73 6.58 -9.33
N TYR A 66 -14.14 6.51 -8.14
CA TYR A 66 -13.93 7.67 -7.27
C TYR A 66 -13.03 8.74 -7.93
N LEU A 67 -13.57 9.96 -8.08
CA LEU A 67 -12.89 11.10 -8.71
C LEU A 67 -11.74 11.64 -7.85
N LEU A 68 -10.51 11.48 -8.33
CA LEU A 68 -9.34 12.22 -7.83
C LEU A 68 -9.41 13.69 -8.28
N THR A 69 -9.13 14.62 -7.36
CA THR A 69 -9.37 16.07 -7.55
C THR A 69 -8.36 16.80 -8.43
N ALA A 70 -7.40 16.08 -9.03
CA ALA A 70 -6.55 16.59 -10.09
C ALA A 70 -6.13 15.43 -11.02
N ALA A 71 -6.42 15.55 -12.32
CA ALA A 71 -6.00 14.57 -13.31
C ALA A 71 -4.49 14.62 -13.55
N ILE A 72 -3.86 13.46 -13.71
CA ILE A 72 -2.44 13.34 -14.06
C ILE A 72 -2.17 13.81 -15.51
N PRO A 73 -1.03 14.43 -15.85
CA PRO A 73 -0.74 14.82 -17.22
C PRO A 73 -0.72 13.65 -18.22
N ALA A 74 -1.26 13.85 -19.43
CA ALA A 74 -1.49 12.84 -20.47
C ALA A 74 -0.31 11.88 -20.75
N ARG A 75 0.93 12.38 -20.71
CA ARG A 75 2.15 11.56 -20.90
C ARG A 75 2.30 10.45 -19.85
N TYR A 76 1.76 10.65 -18.64
CA TYR A 76 1.71 9.66 -17.57
C TYR A 76 0.41 8.82 -17.56
N HIS A 77 -0.53 9.08 -18.48
CA HIS A 77 -1.64 8.20 -18.84
C HIS A 77 -1.28 6.69 -18.74
N TRP A 78 -2.06 5.81 -18.10
CA TRP A 78 -1.80 4.38 -18.13
C TRP A 78 -1.85 3.86 -19.57
N VAL A 79 -0.81 3.12 -20.00
CA VAL A 79 -0.76 2.47 -21.32
C VAL A 79 -0.81 0.96 -21.08
N PRO A 80 -1.89 0.29 -21.46
CA PRO A 80 -1.93 -1.16 -21.50
C PRO A 80 -1.18 -1.69 -22.74
N ILE A 81 -0.81 -2.96 -22.72
CA ILE A 81 -0.36 -3.69 -23.90
C ILE A 81 -1.55 -4.53 -24.39
N ASN A 82 -1.98 -4.35 -25.64
CA ASN A 82 -3.10 -5.10 -26.18
C ASN A 82 -2.75 -6.61 -26.27
N GLY A 83 -3.67 -7.49 -25.91
CA GLY A 83 -3.42 -8.94 -25.84
C GLY A 83 -2.60 -9.42 -24.63
N ALA A 84 -2.06 -8.52 -23.80
CA ALA A 84 -1.41 -8.90 -22.55
C ALA A 84 -2.46 -9.12 -21.45
N ALA A 85 -2.64 -10.37 -21.00
CA ALA A 85 -3.39 -10.66 -19.79
C ALA A 85 -2.59 -10.23 -18.54
N PRO A 86 -3.25 -9.88 -17.41
CA PRO A 86 -2.57 -9.29 -16.25
C PRO A 86 -1.42 -10.15 -15.71
N GLN A 87 -1.62 -11.46 -15.57
CA GLN A 87 -0.61 -12.39 -15.07
C GLN A 87 0.65 -12.47 -15.94
N ASP A 88 0.54 -12.15 -17.23
CA ASP A 88 1.65 -12.14 -18.19
C ASP A 88 2.39 -10.78 -18.21
N ALA A 89 1.93 -9.76 -17.48
CA ALA A 89 2.52 -8.43 -17.50
C ALA A 89 4.00 -8.38 -17.06
N LEU A 90 4.44 -9.27 -16.14
CA LEU A 90 5.86 -9.41 -15.77
C LEU A 90 6.73 -9.90 -16.94
N ARG A 91 6.17 -10.71 -17.85
CA ARG A 91 6.85 -11.17 -19.06
C ARG A 91 7.06 -10.01 -20.03
N CYS A 92 6.16 -9.03 -19.97
CA CYS A 92 6.07 -7.90 -20.89
C CYS A 92 6.68 -6.59 -20.40
N VAL A 93 7.58 -6.62 -19.40
CA VAL A 93 8.23 -5.43 -18.84
C VAL A 93 8.89 -4.56 -19.92
N ASP A 94 9.55 -5.16 -20.92
CA ASP A 94 10.20 -4.41 -21.99
C ASP A 94 9.17 -3.72 -22.91
N GLY A 95 8.06 -4.38 -23.25
CA GLY A 95 6.92 -3.75 -23.92
C GLY A 95 6.33 -2.57 -23.14
N TYR A 96 6.24 -2.69 -21.81
CA TYR A 96 5.77 -1.60 -20.95
C TYR A 96 6.77 -0.43 -20.94
N ILE A 97 8.07 -0.68 -20.82
CA ILE A 97 9.12 0.34 -20.88
C ILE A 97 9.10 1.03 -22.26
N LYS A 98 9.05 0.28 -23.36
CA LYS A 98 8.92 0.80 -24.74
C LYS A 98 7.71 1.73 -24.90
N SER A 99 6.56 1.34 -24.32
CA SER A 99 5.33 2.14 -24.38
C SER A 99 5.49 3.51 -23.71
N TYR A 100 6.24 3.62 -22.62
CA TYR A 100 6.57 4.91 -22.01
C TYR A 100 7.74 5.62 -22.68
N LEU A 101 8.73 4.90 -23.24
CA LEU A 101 9.80 5.51 -24.03
C LEU A 101 9.22 6.27 -25.24
N TYR A 102 8.26 5.69 -25.94
CA TYR A 102 7.46 6.37 -26.98
C TYR A 102 6.68 7.56 -26.41
N LYS A 103 5.85 7.32 -25.39
CA LYS A 103 4.85 8.28 -24.89
C LYS A 103 5.43 9.49 -24.13
N LEU A 104 6.63 9.38 -23.59
CA LEU A 104 7.29 10.47 -22.86
C LEU A 104 8.11 11.40 -23.75
N GLN A 105 8.34 11.08 -25.04
CA GLN A 105 9.08 11.99 -25.92
C GLN A 105 8.32 13.31 -26.13
N PRO A 106 9.02 14.45 -26.25
CA PRO A 106 8.45 15.67 -26.80
C PRO A 106 8.18 15.50 -28.30
N ALA A 107 7.21 16.24 -28.83
CA ALA A 107 7.00 16.35 -30.27
C ALA A 107 7.96 17.36 -30.91
N GLY A 108 8.41 17.09 -32.12
CA GLY A 108 9.27 17.94 -32.95
C GLY A 108 10.76 17.64 -32.83
N ALA A 109 11.53 18.56 -32.24
CA ALA A 109 12.98 18.44 -32.16
C ALA A 109 13.41 17.42 -31.10
N ALA A 110 14.44 16.62 -31.41
CA ALA A 110 14.99 15.64 -30.47
C ALA A 110 15.43 16.32 -29.15
N PRO A 111 15.07 15.77 -27.97
CA PRO A 111 15.42 16.37 -26.69
C PRO A 111 16.93 16.42 -26.47
N ALA A 112 17.40 17.46 -25.76
CA ALA A 112 18.77 17.53 -25.27
C ALA A 112 19.14 16.28 -24.45
N ALA A 113 20.41 15.85 -24.51
CA ALA A 113 20.84 14.55 -23.99
C ALA A 113 20.46 14.29 -22.52
N GLU A 114 20.54 15.31 -21.66
CA GLU A 114 20.12 15.25 -20.25
C GLU A 114 18.63 14.99 -20.08
N VAL A 115 17.80 15.66 -20.91
CA VAL A 115 16.34 15.46 -20.93
C VAL A 115 16.01 14.07 -21.46
N ALA A 116 16.68 13.62 -22.53
CA ALA A 116 16.52 12.27 -23.06
C ALA A 116 16.87 11.19 -22.01
N ALA A 117 17.96 11.40 -21.25
CA ALA A 117 18.35 10.53 -20.13
C ALA A 117 17.27 10.50 -19.03
N ARG A 118 16.73 11.64 -18.59
CA ARG A 118 15.65 11.64 -17.58
C ARG A 118 14.39 10.95 -18.10
N LEU A 119 13.93 11.26 -19.32
CA LEU A 119 12.74 10.63 -19.92
C LEU A 119 12.92 9.10 -20.04
N ARG A 120 14.14 8.61 -20.29
CA ARG A 120 14.47 7.18 -20.22
C ARG A 120 14.30 6.62 -18.80
N LYS A 121 14.80 7.29 -17.76
CA LYS A 121 14.59 6.86 -16.36
C LYS A 121 13.11 6.81 -16.00
N GLU A 122 12.37 7.85 -16.38
CA GLU A 122 10.91 7.93 -16.18
C GLU A 122 10.19 6.75 -16.86
N ALA A 123 10.55 6.43 -18.11
CA ALA A 123 9.96 5.31 -18.84
C ALA A 123 10.29 3.94 -18.23
N ILE A 124 11.53 3.74 -17.76
CA ILE A 124 11.97 2.53 -17.05
C ILE A 124 11.16 2.36 -15.75
N ALA A 125 11.05 3.41 -14.94
CA ALA A 125 10.29 3.41 -13.70
C ALA A 125 8.80 3.12 -13.91
N LEU A 126 8.14 3.86 -14.80
CA LEU A 126 6.72 3.67 -15.11
C LEU A 126 6.45 2.28 -15.69
N GLY A 127 7.29 1.82 -16.63
CA GLY A 127 7.11 0.53 -17.29
C GLY A 127 7.18 -0.64 -16.31
N ILE A 128 8.24 -0.69 -15.50
CA ILE A 128 8.46 -1.78 -14.54
C ILE A 128 7.41 -1.73 -13.42
N CYS A 129 7.15 -0.56 -12.84
CA CYS A 129 6.18 -0.48 -11.76
C CYS A 129 4.76 -0.83 -12.22
N ARG A 130 4.35 -0.43 -13.43
CA ARG A 130 3.01 -0.76 -13.96
C ARG A 130 2.89 -2.21 -14.39
N ALA A 131 3.91 -2.80 -15.01
CA ALA A 131 3.97 -4.24 -15.30
C ALA A 131 3.82 -5.10 -14.03
N VAL A 132 4.55 -4.75 -12.96
CA VAL A 132 4.50 -5.48 -11.68
C VAL A 132 3.19 -5.26 -10.93
N MET A 133 2.62 -4.06 -10.99
CA MET A 133 1.27 -3.81 -10.43
C MET A 133 0.19 -4.57 -11.19
N SER A 134 0.21 -4.61 -12.52
CA SER A 134 -0.73 -5.39 -13.33
C SER A 134 -0.69 -6.88 -12.98
N ALA A 135 0.50 -7.47 -12.83
CA ALA A 135 0.60 -8.89 -12.51
C ALA A 135 0.23 -9.23 -11.06
N ASN A 136 0.61 -8.39 -10.10
CA ASN A 136 0.37 -8.69 -8.69
C ASN A 136 -1.07 -8.34 -8.25
N PHE A 137 -1.71 -7.32 -8.82
CA PHE A 137 -3.09 -6.92 -8.49
C PHE A 137 -4.11 -7.32 -9.57
N GLU A 138 -3.68 -8.08 -10.58
CA GLU A 138 -4.50 -8.54 -11.72
C GLU A 138 -5.23 -7.41 -12.47
N LEU A 139 -4.57 -6.25 -12.60
CA LEU A 139 -5.23 -5.01 -13.06
C LEU A 139 -5.76 -5.12 -14.50
N LEU A 140 -7.08 -5.00 -14.60
CA LEU A 140 -7.86 -4.88 -15.83
C LEU A 140 -8.03 -3.40 -16.24
N PRO A 141 -8.46 -3.11 -17.48
CA PRO A 141 -8.77 -1.73 -17.90
C PRO A 141 -9.83 -1.02 -17.04
N ALA A 142 -10.74 -1.77 -16.40
CA ALA A 142 -11.75 -1.23 -15.49
C ALA A 142 -11.18 -0.83 -14.11
N ASP A 143 -10.03 -1.39 -13.72
CA ASP A 143 -9.33 -1.02 -12.48
C ASP A 143 -8.56 0.31 -12.61
N ILE A 144 -8.61 0.95 -13.79
CA ILE A 144 -7.97 2.22 -14.13
C ILE A 144 -9.07 3.28 -14.36
N ASN A 145 -8.88 4.49 -13.82
CA ASN A 145 -9.73 5.64 -14.13
C ASN A 145 -9.78 5.85 -15.65
N PRO A 146 -10.94 5.82 -16.32
CA PRO A 146 -11.03 5.95 -17.78
C PRO A 146 -10.45 7.24 -18.35
N GLN A 147 -10.43 8.33 -17.58
CA GLN A 147 -9.78 9.58 -17.98
C GLN A 147 -8.24 9.48 -17.96
N GLU A 148 -7.71 8.54 -17.18
CA GLU A 148 -6.29 8.23 -17.03
C GLU A 148 -5.91 6.85 -17.61
N LEU A 149 -6.71 6.35 -18.54
CA LEU A 149 -6.38 5.25 -19.44
C LEU A 149 -6.10 5.82 -20.83
N ALA A 150 -5.05 5.35 -21.49
CA ALA A 150 -4.72 5.71 -22.86
C ALA A 150 -4.80 4.49 -23.78
N ALA A 151 -4.97 4.74 -25.08
CA ALA A 151 -4.91 3.69 -26.09
C ALA A 151 -3.59 2.90 -26.02
N PRO A 152 -3.61 1.57 -26.23
CA PRO A 152 -2.39 0.77 -26.32
C PRO A 152 -1.57 1.16 -27.56
N VAL A 153 -0.26 1.28 -27.41
CA VAL A 153 0.68 1.55 -28.52
C VAL A 153 1.39 0.28 -29.02
N LEU A 154 1.25 -0.82 -28.28
CA LEU A 154 1.72 -2.16 -28.64
C LEU A 154 0.58 -3.17 -28.47
N SER A 155 0.53 -4.18 -29.34
CA SER A 155 -0.01 -5.49 -29.01
C SER A 155 1.13 -6.47 -28.74
N VAL A 156 0.81 -7.54 -27.99
CA VAL A 156 1.68 -8.68 -27.78
C VAL A 156 1.01 -9.96 -28.25
N GLU A 157 1.80 -10.83 -28.88
CA GLU A 157 1.50 -12.24 -29.06
C GLU A 157 2.55 -13.06 -28.33
N PHE A 158 2.18 -14.25 -27.85
CA PHE A 158 3.07 -15.15 -27.14
C PHE A 158 3.39 -16.37 -28.00
N ASN A 159 4.68 -16.68 -28.20
CA ASN A 159 5.09 -17.88 -28.93
C ASN A 159 4.80 -19.16 -28.11
N GLY A 160 5.13 -20.35 -28.64
CA GLY A 160 4.94 -21.64 -27.94
C GLY A 160 5.73 -21.80 -26.62
N GLU A 161 6.74 -20.98 -26.38
CA GLU A 161 7.52 -20.90 -25.13
C GLU A 161 6.99 -19.78 -24.20
N GLY A 162 5.95 -19.05 -24.65
CA GLY A 162 5.38 -17.89 -24.00
C GLY A 162 6.35 -16.70 -23.92
N ILE A 163 7.21 -16.55 -24.91
CA ILE A 163 8.01 -15.35 -25.16
C ILE A 163 7.11 -14.30 -25.83
N PRO A 164 7.10 -13.03 -25.37
CA PRO A 164 6.37 -11.97 -26.03
C PRO A 164 7.04 -11.57 -27.36
N ALA A 165 6.21 -11.38 -28.39
CA ALA A 165 6.52 -10.69 -29.63
C ALA A 165 5.60 -9.47 -29.76
N TYR A 166 6.15 -8.32 -30.17
CA TYR A 166 5.43 -7.04 -30.15
C TYR A 166 5.15 -6.50 -31.55
N THR A 167 3.90 -6.06 -31.76
CA THR A 167 3.47 -5.31 -32.94
C THR A 167 3.09 -3.89 -32.52
N ALA A 168 3.60 -2.88 -33.22
CA ALA A 168 3.24 -1.49 -32.97
C ALA A 168 1.83 -1.18 -33.48
N LEU A 169 1.03 -0.48 -32.67
CA LEU A 169 -0.35 -0.08 -32.98
C LEU A 169 -0.46 1.40 -33.40
N VAL A 170 0.68 2.04 -33.68
CA VAL A 170 0.78 3.41 -34.21
C VAL A 170 1.21 3.35 -35.67
N ALA A 171 0.88 4.37 -36.46
CA ALA A 171 1.28 4.40 -37.87
C ALA A 171 2.81 4.45 -38.00
N ALA A 172 3.39 3.78 -39.00
CA ALA A 172 4.84 3.67 -39.15
C ALA A 172 5.56 5.03 -39.37
N ASN A 173 4.82 6.05 -39.82
CA ASN A 173 5.26 7.43 -39.97
C ASN A 173 4.96 8.33 -38.74
N SER A 174 4.41 7.78 -37.66
CA SER A 174 4.24 8.51 -36.40
C SER A 174 5.60 8.84 -35.77
N GLU A 175 5.69 10.03 -35.18
CA GLU A 175 6.88 10.46 -34.47
C GLU A 175 7.27 9.44 -33.39
N HIS A 176 8.56 9.14 -33.26
CA HIS A 176 9.12 8.16 -32.30
C HIS A 176 8.65 6.70 -32.44
N ALA A 177 7.88 6.32 -33.47
CA ALA A 177 7.37 4.95 -33.65
C ALA A 177 8.48 3.87 -33.61
N ALA A 178 9.70 4.20 -34.05
CA ALA A 178 10.86 3.31 -33.99
C ALA A 178 11.24 2.87 -32.55
N LEU A 179 10.88 3.63 -31.50
CA LEU A 179 11.13 3.24 -30.11
C LEU A 179 10.31 2.02 -29.66
N LEU A 180 9.21 1.72 -30.35
CA LEU A 180 8.36 0.57 -30.08
C LEU A 180 8.95 -0.73 -30.64
N THR A 181 9.57 -0.65 -31.82
CA THR A 181 10.17 -1.81 -32.51
C THR A 181 11.65 -2.03 -32.16
N ALA A 182 12.40 -0.99 -31.77
CA ALA A 182 13.81 -1.10 -31.37
C ALA A 182 14.06 -2.10 -30.23
N ASN A 183 15.27 -2.67 -30.18
CA ASN A 183 15.68 -3.54 -29.08
C ASN A 183 15.88 -2.73 -27.80
N LEU A 184 15.30 -3.20 -26.68
CA LEU A 184 15.47 -2.56 -25.38
C LEU A 184 16.82 -2.96 -24.75
N ASN A 185 17.88 -2.28 -25.17
CA ASN A 185 19.19 -2.42 -24.54
C ASN A 185 19.18 -1.67 -23.20
N LEU A 186 19.21 -2.41 -22.08
CA LEU A 186 19.42 -1.86 -20.73
C LEU A 186 20.91 -1.93 -20.34
N THR A 187 21.39 -0.98 -19.54
CA THR A 187 22.73 -1.05 -18.94
C THR A 187 22.78 -2.02 -17.76
N ALA A 188 23.99 -2.40 -17.31
CA ALA A 188 24.16 -3.22 -16.11
C ALA A 188 23.52 -2.58 -14.87
N ASP A 189 23.66 -1.27 -14.69
CA ASP A 189 23.03 -0.54 -13.58
C ASP A 189 21.50 -0.53 -13.70
N GLU A 190 20.97 -0.37 -14.92
CA GLU A 190 19.52 -0.42 -15.17
C GLU A 190 18.93 -1.82 -14.86
N LEU A 191 19.70 -2.89 -15.08
CA LEU A 191 19.29 -4.26 -14.71
C LEU A 191 19.22 -4.47 -13.18
N GLU A 192 20.07 -3.82 -12.39
CA GLU A 192 19.95 -3.82 -10.92
C GLU A 192 18.81 -2.90 -10.45
N VAL A 193 18.63 -1.75 -11.10
CA VAL A 193 17.52 -0.82 -10.87
C VAL A 193 16.16 -1.51 -11.09
N VAL A 194 16.03 -2.39 -12.09
CA VAL A 194 14.79 -3.16 -12.34
C VAL A 194 14.37 -3.95 -11.10
N LYS A 195 15.31 -4.60 -10.40
CA LYS A 195 15.02 -5.39 -9.19
C LYS A 195 14.51 -4.52 -8.05
N VAL A 196 15.05 -3.31 -7.91
CA VAL A 196 14.61 -2.33 -6.90
C VAL A 196 13.22 -1.78 -7.24
N LEU A 197 13.00 -1.37 -8.49
CA LEU A 197 11.70 -0.87 -8.97
C LEU A 197 10.59 -1.93 -8.83
N ALA A 198 10.87 -3.19 -9.13
CA ALA A 198 9.90 -4.28 -8.97
C ALA A 198 9.53 -4.53 -7.50
N ARG A 199 10.48 -4.41 -6.56
CA ARG A 199 10.17 -4.46 -5.12
C ARG A 199 9.43 -3.22 -4.63
N SER A 200 9.80 -2.03 -5.11
CA SER A 200 9.02 -0.79 -4.86
C SER A 200 7.56 -0.96 -5.31
N ALA A 201 7.33 -1.53 -6.49
CA ALA A 201 6.00 -1.65 -7.10
C ALA A 201 4.99 -2.44 -6.26
N GLN A 202 5.44 -3.49 -5.57
CA GLN A 202 4.62 -4.30 -4.64
C GLN A 202 3.95 -3.43 -3.56
N ALA A 203 4.59 -2.34 -3.14
CA ALA A 203 4.10 -1.46 -2.09
C ALA A 203 3.23 -0.30 -2.59
N ILE A 204 3.23 0.04 -3.90
CA ILE A 204 2.61 1.29 -4.40
C ILE A 204 1.12 1.34 -4.06
N ILE A 205 0.30 0.44 -4.63
CA ILE A 205 -1.16 0.43 -4.45
C ILE A 205 -1.60 0.40 -2.97
N PRO A 206 -1.13 -0.53 -2.12
CA PRO A 206 -1.58 -0.61 -0.73
C PRO A 206 -1.04 0.52 0.15
N VAL A 207 0.13 1.10 -0.14
CA VAL A 207 0.60 2.29 0.59
C VAL A 207 -0.11 3.56 0.11
N GLN A 208 -0.43 3.68 -1.19
CA GLN A 208 -1.31 4.75 -1.70
C GLN A 208 -2.70 4.69 -1.03
N GLY A 209 -3.31 3.51 -0.93
CA GLY A 209 -4.60 3.32 -0.25
C GLY A 209 -4.55 3.60 1.26
N LEU A 210 -3.49 3.14 1.95
CA LEU A 210 -3.24 3.49 3.35
C LEU A 210 -3.21 5.01 3.56
N ASN A 211 -2.57 5.74 2.65
CA ASN A 211 -2.43 7.18 2.75
C ASN A 211 -3.78 7.88 2.47
N ILE A 212 -4.54 7.45 1.44
CA ILE A 212 -5.93 7.89 1.21
C ILE A 212 -6.78 7.76 2.50
N ILE A 213 -6.73 6.59 3.14
CA ILE A 213 -7.44 6.26 4.41
C ILE A 213 -6.97 7.11 5.62
N THR A 214 -5.80 7.76 5.56
CA THR A 214 -5.21 8.42 6.75
C THR A 214 -4.87 9.91 6.62
N ASP A 215 -4.56 10.43 5.43
CA ASP A 215 -4.37 11.85 5.16
C ASP A 215 -5.10 12.37 3.90
N GLY A 216 -5.91 11.53 3.23
CA GLY A 216 -6.75 11.92 2.09
C GLY A 216 -6.02 12.00 0.75
N HIS A 217 -4.73 11.65 0.69
CA HIS A 217 -3.90 11.73 -0.51
C HIS A 217 -3.13 10.43 -0.72
N HIS A 218 -3.06 9.90 -1.94
CA HIS A 218 -2.22 8.71 -2.21
C HIS A 218 -0.73 8.97 -1.99
N TYR A 219 -0.25 10.17 -2.33
CA TYR A 219 1.13 10.61 -2.16
C TYR A 219 1.22 12.13 -2.01
N LEU A 220 2.14 12.60 -1.16
CA LEU A 220 2.62 13.97 -1.11
C LEU A 220 4.14 13.94 -0.94
N SER A 221 4.86 14.82 -1.64
CA SER A 221 6.33 14.94 -1.57
C SER A 221 6.85 15.70 -0.34
N ASP A 222 5.95 16.35 0.41
CA ASP A 222 6.28 17.07 1.65
C ASP A 222 6.68 16.09 2.77
N LYS A 223 7.92 16.23 3.23
CA LYS A 223 8.54 15.40 4.27
C LYS A 223 7.84 15.48 5.63
N ALA A 224 7.00 16.49 5.87
CA ALA A 224 6.17 16.60 7.05
C ALA A 224 4.94 15.67 7.01
N LYS A 225 4.44 15.28 5.83
CA LYS A 225 3.19 14.50 5.66
C LYS A 225 3.37 13.04 6.06
N GLN A 226 2.25 12.38 6.36
CA GLN A 226 2.27 10.97 6.75
C GLN A 226 2.46 10.06 5.53
N SER A 227 1.84 10.41 4.39
CA SER A 227 2.07 9.81 3.08
C SER A 227 3.55 9.68 2.70
N TYR A 228 4.35 10.76 2.77
CA TYR A 228 5.80 10.71 2.54
C TYR A 228 6.50 9.72 3.49
N LYS A 229 6.16 9.75 4.79
CA LYS A 229 6.75 8.88 5.83
C LYS A 229 6.35 7.41 5.67
N SER A 230 5.26 7.10 4.98
CA SER A 230 4.91 5.74 4.59
C SER A 230 5.86 5.21 3.51
N PHE A 231 6.08 5.99 2.43
CA PHE A 231 6.98 5.59 1.34
C PHE A 231 8.46 5.61 1.72
N LEU A 232 8.92 6.60 2.49
CA LEU A 232 10.30 6.66 3.00
C LEU A 232 10.70 5.39 3.79
N ALA A 233 9.76 4.73 4.46
CA ALA A 233 10.04 3.47 5.15
C ALA A 233 10.22 2.29 4.17
N VAL A 234 9.57 2.32 3.02
CA VAL A 234 9.78 1.34 1.93
C VAL A 234 11.10 1.65 1.22
N GLU A 235 11.41 2.91 0.91
CA GLU A 235 12.71 3.35 0.37
C GLU A 235 13.87 2.82 1.22
N ARG A 236 13.83 3.07 2.54
CA ARG A 236 14.83 2.57 3.51
C ARG A 236 14.96 1.04 3.58
N GLN A 237 14.04 0.30 2.97
CA GLN A 237 14.06 -1.16 2.91
C GLN A 237 14.49 -1.72 1.55
N VAL A 238 14.33 -0.95 0.45
CA VAL A 238 14.54 -1.45 -0.92
C VAL A 238 15.53 -0.60 -1.76
N TRP A 239 15.67 0.70 -1.50
CA TRP A 239 16.63 1.61 -2.19
C TRP A 239 18.04 1.54 -1.58
N MET A 240 18.48 0.34 -1.20
CA MET A 240 19.72 0.12 -0.45
C MET A 240 20.95 -0.10 -1.33
N GLY A 241 20.79 -0.52 -2.58
CA GLY A 241 21.90 -0.78 -3.52
C GLY A 241 22.45 0.49 -4.17
N ASP A 242 23.77 0.59 -4.28
CA ASP A 242 24.44 1.82 -4.70
C ASP A 242 24.23 2.18 -6.17
N ALA A 243 24.08 1.19 -7.06
CA ALA A 243 23.69 1.41 -8.45
C ALA A 243 22.34 2.16 -8.56
N PHE A 244 21.35 1.79 -7.75
CA PHE A 244 20.06 2.50 -7.72
C PHE A 244 20.20 3.91 -7.14
N LYS A 245 20.98 4.09 -6.05
CA LYS A 245 21.22 5.42 -5.47
C LYS A 245 21.88 6.36 -6.49
N ALA A 246 22.93 5.90 -7.17
CA ALA A 246 23.61 6.65 -8.22
C ALA A 246 22.66 6.96 -9.39
N TRP A 247 21.84 5.99 -9.80
CA TRP A 247 20.86 6.16 -10.87
C TRP A 247 19.80 7.22 -10.57
N VAL A 248 19.33 7.37 -9.32
CA VAL A 248 18.39 8.44 -8.94
C VAL A 248 19.06 9.74 -8.46
N ALA A 249 20.37 9.77 -8.18
CA ALA A 249 21.00 10.85 -7.39
C ALA A 249 20.78 12.28 -7.93
N ALA A 250 20.79 12.46 -9.26
CA ALA A 250 20.62 13.77 -9.90
C ALA A 250 19.16 14.24 -9.99
N ASP A 251 18.20 13.33 -9.78
CA ASP A 251 16.76 13.52 -10.06
C ASP A 251 15.87 12.86 -8.98
N GLU A 252 16.39 12.73 -7.75
CA GLU A 252 15.81 11.91 -6.68
C GLU A 252 14.35 12.26 -6.35
N ASN A 253 13.99 13.55 -6.40
CA ASN A 253 12.63 14.01 -6.13
C ASN A 253 11.67 13.77 -7.32
N ASP A 254 12.14 13.98 -8.56
CA ASP A 254 11.39 13.67 -9.78
C ASP A 254 11.12 12.15 -9.84
N MET A 255 12.15 11.33 -9.58
CA MET A 255 12.01 9.87 -9.56
C MET A 255 11.15 9.36 -8.40
N ARG A 256 11.16 10.01 -7.22
CA ARG A 256 10.19 9.73 -6.16
C ARG A 256 8.75 9.98 -6.61
N ASP A 257 8.48 11.11 -7.25
CA ASP A 257 7.15 11.43 -7.78
C ASP A 257 6.76 10.42 -8.87
N VAL A 258 7.66 10.09 -9.80
CA VAL A 258 7.39 9.10 -10.85
C VAL A 258 7.04 7.72 -10.27
N ILE A 259 7.82 7.22 -9.30
CA ILE A 259 7.66 5.87 -8.72
C ILE A 259 6.48 5.82 -7.73
N TRP A 260 6.39 6.75 -6.78
CA TRP A 260 5.41 6.67 -5.69
C TRP A 260 4.07 7.36 -5.98
N HIS A 261 4.04 8.26 -6.96
CA HIS A 261 2.85 9.01 -7.34
C HIS A 261 2.38 8.62 -8.75
N LYS A 262 3.16 8.93 -9.80
CA LYS A 262 2.72 8.81 -11.20
C LYS A 262 2.47 7.38 -11.63
N ALA A 263 3.30 6.42 -11.22
CA ALA A 263 3.10 5.02 -11.57
C ALA A 263 1.72 4.50 -11.14
N GLY A 264 1.32 4.74 -9.88
CA GLY A 264 0.06 4.24 -9.30
C GLY A 264 -1.15 5.17 -9.44
N HIS A 265 -0.99 6.44 -9.83
CA HIS A 265 -2.09 7.42 -9.88
C HIS A 265 -3.35 6.91 -10.61
N PRO A 266 -3.25 6.33 -11.83
CA PRO A 266 -4.44 5.98 -12.61
C PRO A 266 -5.29 4.84 -12.03
N VAL A 267 -4.74 4.02 -11.13
CA VAL A 267 -5.47 2.90 -10.52
C VAL A 267 -6.60 3.44 -9.64
N ALA A 268 -7.78 2.83 -9.71
CA ALA A 268 -8.97 3.27 -8.98
C ALA A 268 -8.74 3.36 -7.46
N VAL A 269 -9.32 4.39 -6.83
CA VAL A 269 -9.21 4.60 -5.37
C VAL A 269 -9.81 3.42 -4.58
N ALA A 270 -10.96 2.90 -5.01
CA ALA A 270 -11.59 1.73 -4.39
C ALA A 270 -10.65 0.51 -4.33
N LEU A 271 -9.91 0.22 -5.42
CA LEU A 271 -8.93 -0.88 -5.43
C LEU A 271 -7.74 -0.61 -4.49
N LYS A 272 -7.26 0.64 -4.44
CA LYS A 272 -6.19 1.05 -3.49
C LYS A 272 -6.65 0.85 -2.04
N GLU A 273 -7.85 1.26 -1.68
CA GLU A 273 -8.39 1.12 -0.33
C GLU A 273 -8.70 -0.34 0.04
N SER A 274 -9.22 -1.14 -0.90
CA SER A 274 -9.37 -2.60 -0.74
C SER A 274 -8.03 -3.27 -0.48
N ALA A 275 -7.02 -3.01 -1.32
CA ALA A 275 -5.67 -3.56 -1.14
C ALA A 275 -5.02 -3.11 0.19
N ALA A 276 -5.25 -1.87 0.61
CA ALA A 276 -4.76 -1.36 1.89
C ALA A 276 -5.48 -1.96 3.11
N THR A 277 -6.72 -2.43 2.96
CA THR A 277 -7.53 -2.98 4.06
C THR A 277 -7.55 -4.51 4.11
N SER A 278 -7.00 -5.18 3.10
CA SER A 278 -6.87 -6.63 3.08
C SER A 278 -5.78 -7.17 4.03
N SER A 279 -6.19 -8.15 4.86
CA SER A 279 -5.26 -8.98 5.66
C SER A 279 -4.45 -9.97 4.81
N GLU A 280 -4.92 -10.31 3.61
CA GLU A 280 -4.22 -11.18 2.67
C GLU A 280 -3.14 -10.41 1.91
N VAL A 281 -3.41 -9.17 1.48
CA VAL A 281 -2.38 -8.28 0.92
C VAL A 281 -1.26 -8.04 1.94
N LYS A 282 -1.62 -7.90 3.23
CA LYS A 282 -0.62 -7.91 4.30
C LYS A 282 0.21 -9.19 4.31
N ALA A 283 -0.41 -10.37 4.42
CA ALA A 283 0.29 -11.64 4.51
C ALA A 283 1.21 -11.89 3.30
N ASN A 284 0.74 -11.54 2.09
CA ASN A 284 1.50 -11.67 0.86
C ASN A 284 2.67 -10.66 0.79
N LEU A 285 2.52 -9.45 1.34
CA LEU A 285 3.65 -8.52 1.54
C LEU A 285 4.63 -8.99 2.61
N GLU A 286 4.19 -9.68 3.67
CA GLU A 286 5.08 -10.29 4.67
C GLU A 286 5.89 -11.44 4.04
N ALA A 287 5.23 -12.32 3.27
CA ALA A 287 5.88 -13.39 2.50
C ALA A 287 6.88 -12.86 1.45
N ALA A 288 6.55 -11.76 0.75
CA ALA A 288 7.43 -11.05 -0.17
C ALA A 288 8.56 -10.25 0.53
N LYS A 289 8.65 -10.32 1.86
CA LYS A 289 9.64 -9.60 2.69
C LYS A 289 9.56 -8.08 2.51
N MET A 290 8.34 -7.54 2.36
CA MET A 290 8.01 -6.11 2.27
C MET A 290 7.46 -5.59 3.59
N GLY A 291 8.12 -5.95 4.71
CA GLY A 291 7.68 -5.65 6.07
C GLY A 291 7.40 -4.17 6.36
N SER A 292 8.10 -3.23 5.72
CA SER A 292 7.80 -1.80 5.87
C SER A 292 6.41 -1.41 5.36
N ALA A 293 5.93 -2.06 4.30
CA ALA A 293 4.57 -1.87 3.81
C ALA A 293 3.59 -2.66 4.70
N ALA A 294 3.82 -3.96 4.90
CA ALA A 294 2.91 -4.86 5.62
C ALA A 294 2.64 -4.43 7.08
N ALA A 295 3.64 -3.91 7.79
CA ALA A 295 3.49 -3.45 9.18
C ALA A 295 2.54 -2.25 9.34
N ARG A 296 2.06 -1.66 8.24
CA ARG A 296 1.06 -0.58 8.21
C ARG A 296 -0.36 -1.07 7.87
N LEU A 297 -0.52 -2.34 7.53
CA LEU A 297 -1.78 -2.96 7.10
C LEU A 297 -2.35 -3.92 8.18
N PRO A 298 -3.68 -4.20 8.18
CA PRO A 298 -4.73 -3.47 7.46
C PRO A 298 -4.80 -1.98 7.83
N ALA A 299 -5.07 -1.14 6.85
CA ALA A 299 -5.19 0.29 7.03
C ALA A 299 -6.44 0.63 7.87
N LEU A 300 -6.23 1.42 8.93
CA LEU A 300 -7.27 2.01 9.75
C LEU A 300 -7.10 3.53 9.77
N GLU A 301 -8.21 4.25 9.72
CA GLU A 301 -8.32 5.69 9.90
C GLU A 301 -7.59 6.13 11.17
N SER A 302 -7.06 7.36 11.18
CA SER A 302 -6.29 7.92 12.31
C SER A 302 -6.97 7.74 13.66
N ASP A 303 -8.26 8.08 13.71
CA ASP A 303 -9.03 8.11 14.96
C ASP A 303 -9.57 6.73 15.35
N LEU A 304 -9.87 5.86 14.37
CA LEU A 304 -10.17 4.44 14.62
C LEU A 304 -8.94 3.70 15.17
N ARG A 305 -7.75 4.01 14.64
CA ARG A 305 -6.46 3.48 15.11
C ARG A 305 -6.11 3.99 16.50
N ALA A 306 -6.41 5.25 16.80
CA ALA A 306 -6.25 5.82 18.14
C ALA A 306 -7.19 5.12 19.15
N ALA A 307 -8.48 5.01 18.83
CA ALA A 307 -9.48 4.33 19.65
C ALA A 307 -9.14 2.85 19.90
N ASP A 308 -8.70 2.12 18.89
CA ASP A 308 -8.24 0.73 19.03
C ASP A 308 -6.98 0.62 19.91
N THR A 309 -6.08 1.62 19.88
CA THR A 309 -4.95 1.67 20.82
C THR A 309 -5.41 1.92 22.25
N TYR A 310 -6.37 2.85 22.46
CA TYR A 310 -6.92 3.18 23.77
C TYR A 310 -7.66 1.97 24.36
N LEU A 311 -8.44 1.26 23.55
CA LEU A 311 -9.15 0.04 23.93
C LEU A 311 -8.18 -1.06 24.39
N LYS A 312 -7.10 -1.32 23.63
CA LYS A 312 -6.06 -2.30 23.99
C LYS A 312 -5.32 -1.92 25.26
N LEU A 313 -5.00 -0.64 25.44
CA LEU A 313 -4.40 -0.11 26.66
C LEU A 313 -5.35 -0.28 27.87
N ALA A 314 -6.62 0.07 27.71
CA ALA A 314 -7.63 -0.05 28.75
C ALA A 314 -7.84 -1.51 29.17
N GLN A 315 -7.92 -2.44 28.21
CA GLN A 315 -7.97 -3.89 28.46
C GLN A 315 -6.74 -4.40 29.22
N ALA A 316 -5.53 -3.99 28.80
CA ALA A 316 -4.28 -4.41 29.44
C ALA A 316 -4.11 -3.85 30.86
N VAL A 317 -4.66 -2.67 31.15
CA VAL A 317 -4.65 -2.06 32.49
C VAL A 317 -5.78 -2.63 33.37
N ASP A 318 -7.00 -2.82 32.84
CA ASP A 318 -8.14 -3.35 33.61
C ASP A 318 -7.87 -4.74 34.18
N ALA A 319 -7.16 -5.59 33.43
CA ALA A 319 -6.70 -6.91 33.90
C ALA A 319 -5.86 -6.85 35.21
N VAL A 320 -5.27 -5.69 35.53
CA VAL A 320 -4.57 -5.43 36.79
C VAL A 320 -5.40 -4.54 37.73
N TRP A 321 -6.10 -3.55 37.19
CA TRP A 321 -6.90 -2.57 37.95
C TRP A 321 -8.11 -3.19 38.65
N SER A 322 -8.79 -4.14 38.00
CA SER A 322 -9.87 -4.94 38.58
C SER A 322 -9.43 -5.73 39.81
N THR A 323 -8.17 -6.23 39.84
CA THR A 323 -7.63 -6.93 41.02
C THR A 323 -7.49 -6.04 42.26
N MET A 324 -7.56 -4.72 42.08
CA MET A 324 -7.53 -3.72 43.16
C MET A 324 -8.92 -3.26 43.62
N GLY A 325 -10.00 -3.80 43.05
CA GLY A 325 -11.37 -3.38 43.34
C GLY A 325 -11.82 -2.10 42.63
N GLY A 326 -10.98 -1.55 41.73
CA GLY A 326 -11.41 -0.56 40.74
C GLY A 326 -11.93 -1.24 39.47
N ARG A 327 -12.19 -0.46 38.41
CA ARG A 327 -12.49 -0.95 37.05
C ARG A 327 -12.10 0.13 36.04
N VAL A 328 -11.69 -0.27 34.84
CA VAL A 328 -11.61 0.61 33.67
C VAL A 328 -12.78 0.25 32.75
N ASP A 329 -13.83 1.08 32.71
CA ASP A 329 -14.92 0.87 31.77
C ASP A 329 -14.56 1.46 30.40
N TYR A 330 -14.41 0.59 29.41
CA TYR A 330 -14.08 0.94 28.03
C TYR A 330 -15.21 0.57 27.04
N GLU A 331 -16.41 0.27 27.53
CA GLU A 331 -17.50 -0.27 26.70
C GLU A 331 -17.99 0.69 25.62
N CYS A 332 -18.07 2.00 25.89
CA CYS A 332 -18.46 2.99 24.88
C CYS A 332 -17.47 3.02 23.70
N ILE A 333 -16.16 3.02 23.99
CA ILE A 333 -15.13 2.95 22.95
C ILE A 333 -15.19 1.59 22.22
N ARG A 334 -15.37 0.49 22.94
CA ARG A 334 -15.51 -0.87 22.35
C ARG A 334 -16.67 -0.92 21.35
N PHE A 335 -17.84 -0.41 21.74
CA PHE A 335 -19.02 -0.34 20.90
C PHE A 335 -18.81 0.53 19.66
N ARG A 336 -18.33 1.77 19.82
CA ARG A 336 -18.14 2.70 18.69
C ARG A 336 -17.03 2.24 17.72
N VAL A 337 -15.97 1.58 18.22
CA VAL A 337 -14.96 0.90 17.38
C VAL A 337 -15.56 -0.26 16.59
N ALA A 338 -16.45 -1.06 17.19
CA ALA A 338 -17.13 -2.15 16.50
C ALA A 338 -18.09 -1.64 15.40
N MET A 339 -18.87 -0.60 15.68
CA MET A 339 -19.76 0.04 14.69
C MET A 339 -18.97 0.60 13.49
N VAL A 340 -17.90 1.38 13.71
CA VAL A 340 -17.07 1.92 12.62
C VAL A 340 -16.35 0.82 11.81
N ARG A 341 -16.14 -0.38 12.39
CA ARG A 341 -15.63 -1.55 11.67
C ARG A 341 -16.69 -2.28 10.83
N ALA A 342 -17.97 -2.23 11.23
CA ALA A 342 -19.08 -2.85 10.51
C ALA A 342 -19.59 -2.01 9.33
N LEU A 343 -19.38 -0.69 9.36
CA LEU A 343 -19.79 0.22 8.29
C LEU A 343 -18.96 0.01 7.00
N PRO A 344 -19.57 0.12 5.80
CA PRO A 344 -18.84 0.12 4.53
C PRO A 344 -17.91 1.34 4.42
N ARG A 345 -16.91 1.26 3.53
CA ARG A 345 -16.01 2.37 3.16
C ARG A 345 -16.55 3.09 1.93
N THR A 346 -17.58 3.91 2.14
CA THR A 346 -18.16 4.78 1.10
C THR A 346 -18.30 6.21 1.63
N ASN A 347 -18.28 7.18 0.71
CA ASN A 347 -18.65 8.57 0.98
C ASN A 347 -20.16 8.82 0.90
N GLU A 348 -20.95 7.84 0.46
CA GLU A 348 -22.41 7.93 0.43
C GLU A 348 -23.04 8.06 1.83
N GLU A 349 -24.25 8.60 1.87
CA GLU A 349 -25.09 8.56 3.05
C GLU A 349 -25.87 7.24 3.15
N PHE A 350 -26.02 6.74 4.38
CA PHE A 350 -26.79 5.55 4.69
C PHE A 350 -28.28 5.81 4.45
N ALA A 351 -28.95 4.87 3.79
CA ALA A 351 -30.40 4.94 3.51
C ALA A 351 -31.28 5.08 4.77
N ALA A 352 -30.75 4.80 5.96
CA ALA A 352 -31.32 5.18 7.25
C ALA A 352 -30.20 5.59 8.23
N PRO A 353 -30.41 6.61 9.10
CA PRO A 353 -29.42 6.98 10.11
C PRO A 353 -29.14 5.85 11.11
N MET A 354 -27.86 5.66 11.46
CA MET A 354 -27.42 4.62 12.41
C MET A 354 -27.08 5.23 13.78
N THR A 355 -27.46 4.57 14.88
CA THR A 355 -27.21 5.07 16.25
C THR A 355 -25.88 4.58 16.82
N MET A 356 -24.96 5.51 17.11
CA MET A 356 -23.64 5.29 17.72
C MET A 356 -23.65 5.26 19.26
N GLY A 357 -24.78 4.83 19.84
CA GLY A 357 -25.08 4.92 21.28
C GLY A 357 -25.59 6.30 21.71
N GLU A 358 -26.18 6.40 22.90
CA GLU A 358 -26.51 7.68 23.59
C GLU A 358 -27.33 8.70 22.76
N GLY A 359 -28.16 8.22 21.82
CA GLY A 359 -28.95 9.09 20.92
C GLY A 359 -28.16 9.77 19.81
N VAL A 360 -26.87 9.44 19.64
CA VAL A 360 -26.02 9.98 18.57
C VAL A 360 -26.30 9.25 17.26
N SER A 361 -27.12 9.82 16.38
CA SER A 361 -27.35 9.29 15.03
C SER A 361 -26.32 9.81 14.03
N VAL A 362 -25.89 8.95 13.10
CA VAL A 362 -24.96 9.28 12.00
C VAL A 362 -25.51 8.83 10.65
N THR A 363 -25.34 9.68 9.63
CA THR A 363 -25.78 9.40 8.24
C THR A 363 -24.66 8.88 7.34
N SER A 364 -23.39 8.89 7.75
CA SER A 364 -22.28 8.44 6.90
C SER A 364 -21.10 7.87 7.71
N ARG A 365 -20.18 7.19 7.04
CA ARG A 365 -18.93 6.70 7.67
C ARG A 365 -18.11 7.86 8.23
N ALA A 366 -18.01 8.96 7.49
CA ALA A 366 -17.30 10.16 7.92
C ALA A 366 -17.90 10.75 9.21
N ALA A 367 -19.23 10.75 9.36
CA ALA A 367 -19.89 11.13 10.60
C ALA A 367 -19.56 10.16 11.75
N ALA A 368 -19.62 8.84 11.52
CA ALA A 368 -19.26 7.83 12.51
C ALA A 368 -17.79 7.94 13.00
N VAL A 369 -16.85 8.20 12.10
CA VAL A 369 -15.44 8.45 12.44
C VAL A 369 -15.26 9.76 13.21
N ASN A 370 -16.00 10.82 12.89
CA ASN A 370 -15.96 12.08 13.65
C ASN A 370 -16.55 11.95 15.07
N VAL A 371 -17.57 11.11 15.27
CA VAL A 371 -18.06 10.73 16.62
C VAL A 371 -16.97 9.98 17.38
N LEU A 372 -16.29 9.02 16.74
CA LEU A 372 -15.21 8.26 17.37
C LEU A 372 -14.01 9.16 17.73
N LYS A 373 -13.62 10.09 16.85
CA LYS A 373 -12.62 11.14 17.09
C LYS A 373 -12.96 11.99 18.32
N SER A 374 -14.22 12.42 18.42
CA SER A 374 -14.72 13.17 19.58
C SER A 374 -14.64 12.34 20.87
N THR A 375 -14.97 11.05 20.79
CA THR A 375 -14.82 10.07 21.89
C THR A 375 -13.36 9.94 22.33
N VAL A 376 -12.42 9.83 21.38
CA VAL A 376 -10.97 9.75 21.63
C VAL A 376 -10.44 11.04 22.27
N MET A 377 -10.90 12.21 21.82
CA MET A 377 -10.50 13.50 22.39
C MET A 377 -11.00 13.70 23.83
N LYS A 378 -12.29 13.42 24.11
CA LYS A 378 -12.87 13.49 25.47
C LYS A 378 -12.08 12.66 26.49
N ASN A 379 -11.52 11.54 26.05
CA ASN A 379 -10.86 10.56 26.91
C ASN A 379 -9.32 10.64 26.88
N SER A 380 -8.69 11.67 26.28
CA SER A 380 -7.23 11.74 26.16
C SER A 380 -6.51 11.66 27.51
N ALA A 381 -6.90 12.52 28.45
CA ALA A 381 -6.34 12.57 29.80
C ALA A 381 -6.51 11.23 30.55
N LYS A 382 -7.68 10.59 30.45
CA LYS A 382 -7.96 9.27 31.06
C LYS A 382 -7.06 8.18 30.46
N ALA A 383 -6.93 8.15 29.13
CA ALA A 383 -6.02 7.24 28.44
C ALA A 383 -4.54 7.53 28.77
N ALA A 384 -4.16 8.77 29.04
CA ALA A 384 -2.82 9.13 29.49
C ALA A 384 -2.52 8.62 30.91
N VAL A 385 -3.47 8.66 31.85
CA VAL A 385 -3.37 8.01 33.17
C VAL A 385 -3.12 6.50 33.00
N LEU A 386 -3.93 5.83 32.18
CA LEU A 386 -3.76 4.40 31.89
C LEU A 386 -2.37 4.11 31.28
N TYR A 387 -1.87 4.97 30.40
CA TYR A 387 -0.55 4.82 29.77
C TYR A 387 0.62 5.03 30.75
N GLY A 388 0.50 5.98 31.68
CA GLY A 388 1.50 6.18 32.75
C GLY A 388 1.60 4.98 33.68
N PHE A 389 0.45 4.44 34.09
CA PHE A 389 0.36 3.22 34.89
C PHE A 389 0.97 2.03 34.15
N TYR A 390 0.62 1.85 32.87
CA TYR A 390 1.13 0.79 32.01
C TYR A 390 2.65 0.87 31.80
N CYS A 391 3.20 2.05 31.49
CA CYS A 391 4.66 2.23 31.36
C CYS A 391 5.39 1.90 32.65
N THR A 392 4.90 2.40 33.79
CA THR A 392 5.55 2.18 35.09
C THR A 392 5.44 0.72 35.53
N MET A 393 4.33 0.05 35.21
CA MET A 393 4.14 -1.39 35.42
C MET A 393 5.20 -2.23 34.71
N LEU A 394 5.47 -1.94 33.44
CA LEU A 394 6.51 -2.63 32.66
C LEU A 394 7.92 -2.34 33.18
N GLU A 395 8.19 -1.08 33.56
CA GLU A 395 9.49 -0.65 34.08
C GLU A 395 9.80 -1.26 35.47
N MET A 396 8.76 -1.56 36.27
CA MET A 396 8.88 -2.17 37.59
C MET A 396 8.71 -3.71 37.62
N GLY A 397 8.14 -4.30 36.57
CA GLY A 397 7.78 -5.73 36.50
C GLY A 397 8.85 -6.66 35.91
N THR A 398 10.09 -6.21 35.80
CA THR A 398 11.18 -6.84 35.03
C THR A 398 11.74 -8.17 35.59
N THR A 399 11.14 -8.78 36.62
CA THR A 399 11.59 -10.07 37.18
C THR A 399 10.91 -11.31 36.59
N ASP A 400 9.67 -11.21 36.06
CA ASP A 400 8.85 -12.39 35.72
C ASP A 400 8.11 -12.29 34.37
N MET A 401 8.56 -11.43 33.45
CA MET A 401 7.94 -11.26 32.13
C MET A 401 8.94 -11.52 30.99
N THR A 402 9.02 -12.77 30.54
CA THR A 402 9.81 -13.22 29.37
C THR A 402 9.30 -12.70 28.01
N ALA A 403 8.36 -11.74 28.01
CA ALA A 403 7.69 -11.17 26.84
C ALA A 403 8.17 -9.74 26.47
N ALA A 404 9.29 -9.27 27.04
CA ALA A 404 9.80 -7.90 26.83
C ALA A 404 10.11 -7.53 25.35
N ALA A 405 10.16 -8.51 24.45
CA ALA A 405 10.37 -8.32 23.01
C ALA A 405 9.10 -8.01 22.20
N SER A 406 7.89 -8.17 22.76
CA SER A 406 6.62 -8.07 22.03
C SER A 406 5.70 -6.90 22.42
N ASP A 407 6.12 -6.01 23.32
CA ASP A 407 5.29 -4.91 23.81
C ASP A 407 5.15 -3.76 22.79
N THR A 408 4.18 -3.91 21.90
CA THR A 408 3.86 -2.90 20.88
C THR A 408 3.24 -1.64 21.49
N LEU A 409 2.54 -1.73 22.62
CA LEU A 409 1.82 -0.61 23.24
C LEU A 409 2.78 0.45 23.80
N ARG A 410 3.82 0.07 24.54
CA ARG A 410 4.84 1.02 25.03
C ARG A 410 5.50 1.80 23.89
N SER A 411 5.57 1.21 22.69
CA SER A 411 6.14 1.82 21.49
C SER A 411 5.17 2.73 20.69
N ALA A 412 3.86 2.64 20.93
CA ALA A 412 2.82 3.15 20.03
C ALA A 412 2.81 4.68 19.87
N HIS A 413 2.68 5.15 18.63
CA HIS A 413 2.72 6.58 18.29
C HIS A 413 1.57 7.38 18.92
N SER A 414 0.36 6.82 18.96
CA SER A 414 -0.83 7.39 19.62
C SER A 414 -0.59 7.64 21.11
N LEU A 415 0.01 6.67 21.82
CA LEU A 415 0.29 6.79 23.25
C LEU A 415 1.49 7.70 23.55
N LYS A 416 2.52 7.68 22.69
CA LYS A 416 3.62 8.68 22.75
C LYS A 416 3.11 10.11 22.56
N LYS A 417 2.15 10.33 21.66
CA LYS A 417 1.48 11.63 21.50
C LYS A 417 0.67 12.01 22.75
N LEU A 418 -0.08 11.07 23.35
CA LEU A 418 -0.75 11.30 24.63
C LEU A 418 0.22 11.77 25.72
N ARG A 419 1.35 11.08 25.92
CA ARG A 419 2.35 11.50 26.92
C ARG A 419 2.87 12.92 26.70
N ALA A 420 2.98 13.38 25.45
CA ALA A 420 3.43 14.74 25.14
C ALA A 420 2.32 15.79 25.35
N ASN A 421 1.07 15.45 25.05
CA ASN A 421 -0.08 16.34 25.17
C ASN A 421 -0.63 16.44 26.60
N ASP A 422 -0.75 15.30 27.29
CA ASP A 422 -1.44 15.11 28.57
C ASP A 422 -0.43 14.70 29.67
N LEU A 423 0.74 15.35 29.71
CA LEU A 423 1.90 14.94 30.54
C LEU A 423 1.60 14.84 32.04
N ALA A 424 0.74 15.72 32.57
CA ALA A 424 0.33 15.69 33.98
C ALA A 424 -0.47 14.41 34.29
N SER A 425 -1.42 14.05 33.44
CA SER A 425 -2.21 12.81 33.55
C SER A 425 -1.35 11.57 33.40
N TYR A 426 -0.38 11.58 32.48
CA TYR A 426 0.62 10.51 32.37
C TYR A 426 1.48 10.36 33.64
N THR A 427 1.84 11.47 34.28
CA THR A 427 2.61 11.45 35.53
C THR A 427 1.79 10.88 36.69
N LEU A 428 0.55 11.35 36.86
CA LEU A 428 -0.41 10.81 37.83
C LEU A 428 -0.61 9.30 37.68
N GLY A 429 -0.78 8.80 36.44
CA GLY A 429 -0.87 7.37 36.18
C GLY A 429 0.37 6.58 36.61
N SER A 430 1.54 7.19 36.44
CA SER A 430 2.83 6.61 36.84
C SER A 430 2.99 6.56 38.37
N GLU A 431 2.45 7.55 39.08
CA GLU A 431 2.39 7.62 40.54
C GLU A 431 1.43 6.58 41.10
N LEU A 432 0.22 6.45 40.54
CA LEU A 432 -0.77 5.43 40.93
C LEU A 432 -0.24 3.99 40.84
N TYR A 433 0.70 3.69 39.93
CA TYR A 433 1.37 2.37 39.91
C TYR A 433 2.39 2.21 41.05
N ARG A 434 3.13 3.27 41.42
CA ARG A 434 4.08 3.24 42.52
C ARG A 434 3.36 3.07 43.85
N ASP A 435 2.24 3.76 44.01
CA ASP A 435 1.33 3.61 45.13
C ASP A 435 0.75 2.19 45.17
N TYR A 436 0.29 1.64 44.05
CA TYR A 436 -0.07 0.21 43.96
C TYR A 436 1.06 -0.71 44.41
N ARG A 437 2.32 -0.48 44.02
CA ARG A 437 3.45 -1.34 44.42
C ARG A 437 3.73 -1.24 45.92
N ALA A 438 3.68 -0.05 46.50
CA ALA A 438 3.80 0.17 47.94
C ALA A 438 2.62 -0.46 48.71
N MET A 439 1.38 -0.23 48.25
CA MET A 439 0.16 -0.83 48.80
C MET A 439 0.15 -2.34 48.64
N ARG A 440 0.67 -2.94 47.56
CA ARG A 440 0.78 -4.40 47.40
C ARG A 440 1.82 -5.01 48.35
N ALA A 441 2.88 -4.28 48.67
CA ALA A 441 3.84 -4.68 49.71
C ALA A 441 3.24 -4.58 51.13
N ALA A 442 2.41 -3.57 51.39
CA ALA A 442 1.71 -3.37 52.67
C ALA A 442 0.49 -4.31 52.85
N ALA A 443 -0.32 -4.51 51.81
CA ALA A 443 -1.56 -5.29 51.83
C ALA A 443 -1.34 -6.81 51.98
N ARG A 444 -0.09 -7.28 51.82
CA ARG A 444 0.37 -8.58 52.37
C ARG A 444 0.25 -8.68 53.90
N ARG A 445 -0.15 -7.62 54.61
CA ARG A 445 -0.23 -7.52 56.07
C ARG A 445 -1.60 -7.05 56.63
N ALA A 446 -2.53 -6.54 55.81
CA ALA A 446 -3.69 -5.75 56.33
C ALA A 446 -5.05 -5.86 55.61
N ALA A 447 -5.12 -6.33 54.36
CA ALA A 447 -6.36 -6.80 53.70
C ALA A 447 -7.61 -5.88 53.58
N GLU A 448 -7.46 -4.58 53.26
CA GLU A 448 -8.55 -3.77 52.64
C GLU A 448 -8.09 -3.14 51.31
N ARG A 449 -9.02 -2.87 50.38
CA ARG A 449 -8.74 -2.30 49.04
C ARG A 449 -9.92 -1.48 48.48
N GLN A 450 -9.63 -0.28 47.97
CA GLN A 450 -10.40 0.38 46.92
C GLN A 450 -9.44 1.18 46.02
N MET A 451 -9.71 1.19 44.71
CA MET A 451 -9.10 2.07 43.71
C MET A 451 -10.21 2.79 42.95
N PRO A 452 -9.99 4.02 42.44
CA PRO A 452 -11.01 4.74 41.68
C PRO A 452 -11.39 3.98 40.41
N SER A 453 -12.68 4.09 40.04
CA SER A 453 -13.19 3.63 38.75
C SER A 453 -12.85 4.66 37.67
N ILE A 454 -12.36 4.20 36.51
CA ILE A 454 -12.07 5.03 35.34
C ILE A 454 -13.06 4.68 34.24
N VAL A 455 -14.07 5.53 34.02
CA VAL A 455 -15.05 5.37 32.93
C VAL A 455 -14.59 6.15 31.70
N LEU A 456 -14.45 5.48 30.57
CA LEU A 456 -14.21 6.10 29.27
C LEU A 456 -15.56 6.46 28.63
N GLU A 457 -15.87 7.76 28.63
CA GLU A 457 -17.18 8.32 28.29
C GLU A 457 -17.44 8.38 26.78
N GLY A 458 -18.72 8.49 26.40
CA GLY A 458 -19.11 8.86 25.03
C GLY A 458 -19.02 10.35 24.75
#